data_AF-A0A358QXL9-F1
#
_entry.id   AF-A0A358QXL9-F1
#
_cell.length_a   1.000
_cell.length_b   1.000
_cell.length_c   1.000
_cell.angle_alpha   90.00
_cell.angle_beta   90.00
_cell.angle_gamma   90.00
#
_symmetry.space_group_name_H-M   'P 1'
#
loop_
_entity.id
_entity.type
_entity.pdbx_description
1 polymer ?
#
loop_
_entity_poly.entity_id
_entity_poly.type
_entity_poly.pdbx_seq_one_letter_code
_entity_poly.pdbx_strand_id
1 'polypeptide(L)'
;MIYLKLIFVILIIIPIAFFVGYKLRTVIPKKKRLATGFIVAFTILTILLGIDLLVPTINISQTGIGTAIAISFPLGLAGPPFKKN
;
A
#
# COMPACT_ATOMS: atom_id res chain seq x y z
N MET A 1 -12.64 5.56 20.80
CA MET A 1 -13.03 4.36 19.99
C MET A 1 -12.66 4.46 18.51
N ILE A 2 -12.63 5.64 17.88
CA ILE A 2 -12.25 5.79 16.45
C ILE A 2 -10.79 5.38 16.17
N TYR A 3 -9.84 5.81 16.99
CA TYR A 3 -8.42 5.45 16.82
C TYR A 3 -8.14 3.94 16.91
N LEU A 4 -8.87 3.22 17.76
CA LEU A 4 -8.71 1.76 17.89
C LEU A 4 -9.16 1.04 16.60
N LYS A 5 -10.28 1.47 16.01
CA LYS A 5 -10.76 0.95 14.71
C LYS A 5 -9.75 1.25 13.59
N LEU A 6 -9.16 2.44 13.58
CA LEU A 6 -8.11 2.81 12.61
C LEU A 6 -6.88 1.91 12.72
N ILE A 7 -6.43 1.62 13.93
CA ILE A 7 -5.31 0.70 14.17
C ILE A 7 -5.61 -0.68 13.58
N PHE A 8 -6.80 -1.24 13.83
CA PHE A 8 -7.17 -2.54 13.25
C PHE A 8 -7.17 -2.53 11.72
N VAL A 9 -7.67 -1.46 11.10
CA VAL A 9 -7.68 -1.30 9.64
C VAL A 9 -6.25 -1.25 9.09
N ILE A 10 -5.37 -0.45 9.70
CA ILE A 10 -3.96 -0.34 9.30
C ILE A 10 -3.22 -1.68 9.47
N LEU A 11 -3.50 -2.40 10.56
CA LEU A 11 -2.86 -3.68 10.89
C LEU A 11 -3.19 -4.77 9.85
N ILE A 12 -4.32 -4.65 9.17
CA ILE A 12 -4.72 -5.52 8.06
C ILE A 12 -4.15 -5.03 6.73
N ILE A 13 -4.19 -3.72 6.45
CA ILE A 13 -3.79 -3.17 5.15
C ILE A 13 -2.28 -3.27 4.92
N ILE A 14 -1.46 -3.04 5.95
CA ILE A 14 0.01 -3.13 5.86
C ILE A 14 0.47 -4.49 5.30
N PRO A 15 0.14 -5.65 5.91
CA PRO A 15 0.61 -6.94 5.42
C PRO A 15 0.06 -7.27 4.03
N ILE A 16 -1.17 -6.87 3.72
CA ILE A 16 -1.75 -7.07 2.39
C ILE A 16 -0.95 -6.28 1.34
N ALA A 17 -0.77 -4.98 1.54
CA ALA A 17 -0.05 -4.11 0.62
C ALA A 17 1.40 -4.58 0.41
N PHE A 18 2.07 -5.00 1.50
CA PHE A 18 3.40 -5.58 1.44
C PHE A 18 3.44 -6.88 0.63
N PHE A 19 2.51 -7.81 0.88
CA PHE A 19 2.50 -9.11 0.21
C PHE A 19 2.18 -9.00 -1.29
N VAL A 20 1.27 -8.09 -1.66
CA VAL A 20 0.99 -7.78 -3.07
C VAL A 20 2.23 -7.21 -3.76
N GLY A 21 2.88 -6.21 -3.16
CA GLY A 21 4.14 -5.67 -3.67
C GLY A 21 5.21 -6.76 -3.82
N TYR A 22 5.33 -7.64 -2.83
CA TYR A 22 6.27 -8.76 -2.85
C TYR A 22 5.98 -9.76 -3.97
N LYS A 23 4.71 -10.09 -4.24
CA LYS A 23 4.35 -10.98 -5.36
C LYS A 23 4.70 -10.38 -6.73
N LEU A 24 4.50 -9.07 -6.93
CA LEU A 24 4.83 -8.40 -8.21
C LEU A 24 6.33 -8.35 -8.50
N ARG A 25 7.16 -8.66 -7.50
CA ARG A 25 8.62 -8.64 -7.60
C ARG A 25 9.20 -9.57 -8.66
N THR A 26 8.55 -10.70 -8.92
CA THR A 26 8.97 -11.67 -9.94
C THR A 26 8.84 -11.12 -11.35
N VAL A 27 7.93 -10.16 -11.55
CA VAL A 27 7.62 -9.56 -12.85
C VAL A 27 8.45 -8.30 -13.09
N ILE A 28 8.85 -7.58 -12.03
CA ILE A 28 9.49 -6.26 -12.15
C ILE A 28 11.03 -6.35 -12.02
N PRO A 29 11.80 -5.79 -12.97
CA PRO A 29 13.26 -5.74 -12.92
C PRO A 29 13.78 -5.06 -11.67
N LYS A 30 14.83 -5.62 -11.03
CA LYS A 30 15.41 -5.13 -9.77
C LYS A 30 15.62 -3.60 -9.72
N LYS A 31 16.20 -3.03 -10.78
CA LYS A 31 16.52 -1.59 -10.89
C LYS A 31 15.28 -0.68 -10.87
N LYS A 32 14.10 -1.19 -11.25
CA LYS A 32 12.86 -0.41 -11.37
C LYS A 32 11.88 -0.66 -10.20
N ARG A 33 12.16 -1.62 -9.32
CA ARG A 33 11.21 -2.06 -8.27
C ARG A 33 10.72 -0.95 -7.35
N LEU A 34 11.62 -0.10 -6.86
CA LEU A 34 11.22 0.96 -5.94
C LEU A 34 10.33 1.99 -6.64
N ALA A 35 10.75 2.48 -7.81
CA ALA A 35 9.99 3.43 -8.61
C ALA A 35 8.62 2.86 -9.03
N THR A 36 8.58 1.63 -9.55
CA THR A 36 7.31 0.98 -9.90
C THR A 36 6.42 0.77 -8.67
N GLY A 37 7.01 0.48 -7.51
CA GLY A 37 6.29 0.37 -6.25
C GLY A 37 5.56 1.66 -5.89
N PHE A 38 6.27 2.79 -5.93
CA PHE A 38 5.68 4.09 -5.66
C PHE A 38 4.65 4.52 -6.71
N ILE A 39 4.90 4.24 -8.00
CA ILE A 39 3.94 4.55 -9.07
C ILE A 39 2.64 3.80 -8.84
N VAL A 40 2.69 2.49 -8.60
CA VAL A 40 1.48 1.68 -8.38
C VAL A 40 0.76 2.12 -7.10
N ALA A 41 1.50 2.35 -6.01
CA ALA A 41 0.91 2.87 -4.79
C ALA A 41 0.23 4.22 -5.03
N PHE A 42 0.87 5.13 -5.75
CA PHE A 42 0.30 6.43 -6.10
C PHE A 42 -0.98 6.29 -6.94
N THR A 43 -0.98 5.42 -7.95
CA THR A 43 -2.18 5.13 -8.75
C THR A 43 -3.34 4.64 -7.89
N ILE A 44 -3.08 3.71 -6.94
CA ILE A 44 -4.11 3.22 -6.01
C ILE A 44 -4.64 4.37 -5.14
N LEU A 45 -3.76 5.23 -4.63
CA LEU A 45 -4.16 6.39 -3.83
C LEU A 45 -5.00 7.39 -4.63
N THR A 46 -4.64 7.65 -5.89
CA THR A 46 -5.43 8.54 -6.76
C THR A 46 -6.82 7.97 -7.00
N ILE A 47 -6.95 6.66 -7.22
CA ILE A 47 -8.25 5.99 -7.38
C ILE A 47 -9.07 6.09 -6.09
N LEU A 48 -8.45 5.78 -4.94
CA LEU A 48 -9.12 5.88 -3.64
C LEU A 48 -9.58 7.31 -3.35
N LEU A 49 -8.75 8.31 -3.64
CA LEU A 49 -9.12 9.72 -3.50
C LEU A 49 -10.30 10.08 -4.41
N GLY A 50 -10.31 9.61 -5.66
CA GLY A 50 -11.43 9.80 -6.57
C GLY A 50 -12.74 9.22 -6.02
N ILE A 51 -12.68 8.00 -5.46
CA ILE A 51 -13.84 7.35 -4.83
C ILE A 51 -14.31 8.14 -3.59
N ASP A 52 -13.38 8.64 -2.77
CA ASP A 52 -13.70 9.42 -1.56
C ASP A 52 -14.38 10.75 -1.93
N LEU A 53 -13.99 11.38 -3.04
CA LEU A 53 -14.63 12.60 -3.56
C LEU A 53 -16.03 12.33 -4.12
N LEU A 54 -16.26 11.16 -4.73
CA LEU A 54 -17.56 10.76 -5.27
C LEU A 54 -18.52 10.26 -4.18
N VAL A 55 -17.99 9.61 -3.14
CA VAL A 55 -18.75 9.00 -2.04
C VAL A 55 -18.08 9.37 -0.70
N PRO A 56 -18.42 10.53 -0.11
CA PRO A 56 -17.71 11.13 1.02
C PRO A 56 -17.88 10.40 2.37
N THR A 57 -18.38 9.17 2.38
CA THR A 57 -18.60 8.39 3.61
C THR A 57 -17.35 7.66 4.10
N ILE A 58 -16.29 7.52 3.29
CA ILE A 58 -15.15 6.63 3.60
C ILE A 58 -13.98 7.40 4.26
N ASN A 59 -13.85 8.71 4.06
CA ASN A 59 -12.86 9.59 4.70
C ASN A 59 -11.45 8.98 4.72
N ILE A 60 -10.96 8.62 3.54
CA ILE A 60 -9.70 7.89 3.36
C ILE A 60 -8.51 8.76 3.79
N SER A 61 -8.64 10.08 3.71
CA SER A 61 -7.66 11.06 4.18
C SER A 61 -7.41 11.00 5.70
N GLN A 62 -8.40 10.65 6.51
CA GLN A 62 -8.31 10.65 7.98
C GLN A 62 -7.88 9.31 8.56
N THR A 63 -7.84 8.25 7.75
CA THR A 63 -7.72 6.88 8.24
C THR A 63 -6.28 6.32 8.22
N GLY A 64 -5.31 7.06 7.68
CA GLY A 64 -3.92 6.61 7.56
C GLY A 64 -3.69 5.45 6.57
N ILE A 65 -4.77 4.98 5.91
CA ILE A 65 -4.75 3.94 4.89
C ILE A 65 -3.81 4.33 3.75
N GLY A 66 -3.86 5.61 3.36
CA GLY A 66 -3.03 6.11 2.28
C GLY A 66 -1.54 5.94 2.56
N THR A 67 -1.12 6.33 3.76
CA THR A 67 0.26 6.18 4.24
C THR A 67 0.67 4.71 4.34
N ALA A 68 -0.22 3.85 4.85
CA ALA A 68 0.04 2.42 4.97
C ALA A 68 0.32 1.77 3.60
N ILE A 69 -0.46 2.13 2.57
CA ILE A 69 -0.25 1.64 1.19
C ILE A 69 1.03 2.25 0.59
N ALA A 70 1.21 3.57 0.72
CA ALA A 70 2.35 4.31 0.17
C ALA A 70 3.70 3.80 0.65
N ILE A 71 3.76 3.26 1.87
CA ILE A 71 4.99 2.74 2.46
C ILE A 71 5.11 1.23 2.26
N SER A 72 4.07 0.47 2.59
CA SER A 72 4.16 -1.00 2.65
C SER A 72 4.30 -1.63 1.28
N PHE A 73 3.66 -1.06 0.25
CA PHE A 73 3.71 -1.62 -1.11
C PHE A 73 5.09 -1.48 -1.76
N PRO A 74 5.72 -0.28 -1.81
CA PRO A 74 7.10 -0.16 -2.29
C PRO A 74 8.09 -0.99 -1.48
N LEU A 75 7.90 -1.10 -0.16
CA LEU A 75 8.73 -1.96 0.70
C LEU A 75 8.57 -3.44 0.36
N GLY A 76 7.35 -3.92 0.10
CA GLY A 76 7.12 -5.29 -0.35
C GLY A 76 7.83 -5.60 -1.67
N LEU A 77 7.77 -4.67 -2.62
CA LEU A 77 8.34 -4.83 -3.95
C LEU A 77 9.87 -4.69 -3.97
N ALA A 78 10.41 -3.68 -3.28
CA ALA A 78 11.83 -3.36 -3.28
C ALA A 78 12.63 -4.08 -2.18
N GLY A 79 12.01 -4.39 -1.04
CA GLY A 79 12.64 -4.95 0.16
C GLY A 79 13.37 -6.27 -0.07
N PRO A 80 14.33 -6.65 0.78
CA PRO A 80 15.22 -7.80 0.54
C PRO A 80 14.42 -9.09 0.25
N PRO A 81 14.91 -9.99 -0.62
CA PRO A 81 14.23 -11.27 -0.81
C PRO A 81 14.19 -12.00 0.53
N PHE A 82 13.02 -12.48 0.94
CA PHE A 82 12.95 -13.55 1.93
C PHE A 82 13.87 -14.66 1.41
N LYS A 83 14.94 -14.93 2.15
CA LYS A 83 15.96 -15.91 1.77
C LYS A 83 15.26 -17.18 1.30
N LYS A 84 15.61 -17.63 0.10
CA LYS A 84 15.52 -19.05 -0.25
C LYS A 84 16.65 -19.69 0.56
N ASN A 85 16.33 -20.25 1.72
CA ASN A 85 17.18 -21.31 2.28
C ASN A 85 17.09 -22.51 1.35
#